data_AF-A0A1F3XWU3-F1
#
_entry.id   AF-A0A1F3XWU3-F1
#
_cell.length_a   1.000
_cell.length_b   1.000
_cell.length_c   1.000
_cell.angle_alpha   90.00
_cell.angle_beta   90.00
_cell.angle_gamma   90.00
#
_symmetry.space_group_name_H-M   'P 1'
#
loop_
_entity.id
_entity.type
_entity.pdbx_description
1 polymer ?
#
loop_
_entity_poly.entity_id
_entity_poly.type
_entity_poly.pdbx_seq_one_letter_code
_entity_poly.pdbx_strand_id
1 'polypeptide(L)' 'MWLELSTEEVQTLKSALFARLHEMIEELVHTDDREYRLYLRKDVDAIERILFKFEKAAGKGGLEAGSSGGPEKPGPEMGI' A
#
# COMPACT_ATOMS: atom_id res chain seq x y z
N MET A 1 -18.43 -3.09 -8.58
CA MET A 1 -18.19 -1.65 -8.65
C MET A 1 -16.74 -1.42 -8.29
N TRP A 2 -15.90 -1.01 -9.24
CA TRP A 2 -14.53 -0.58 -8.97
C TRP A 2 -14.61 0.91 -8.63
N LEU A 3 -14.15 1.29 -7.43
CA LEU A 3 -14.06 2.71 -7.06
C LEU A 3 -12.91 3.32 -7.87
N GLU A 4 -13.23 4.18 -8.82
CA GLU A 4 -12.24 4.98 -9.54
C GLU A 4 -11.89 6.18 -8.66
N LEU A 5 -10.76 6.09 -7.95
CA LEU A 5 -10.22 7.16 -7.13
C LEU A 5 -8.99 7.75 -7.82
N SER A 6 -8.91 9.07 -7.87
CA SER A 6 -7.70 9.79 -8.23
C SER A 6 -6.58 9.55 -7.21
N THR A 7 -5.34 9.83 -7.60
CA THR A 7 -4.19 9.74 -6.68
C THR A 7 -4.39 10.61 -5.43
N GLU A 8 -4.96 11.80 -5.57
CA GLU A 8 -5.23 12.71 -4.45
C GLU A 8 -6.29 12.16 -3.49
N GLU A 9 -7.37 11.58 -4.02
CA GLU A 9 -8.40 10.91 -3.22
C GLU A 9 -7.83 9.69 -2.49
N VAL A 10 -6.95 8.92 -3.13
CA VAL A 10 -6.26 7.79 -2.49
C VAL A 10 -5.38 8.29 -1.35
N GLN A 11 -4.59 9.36 -1.54
CA GLN A 11 -3.76 9.90 -0.45
C GLN A 11 -4.61 10.44 0.70
N THR A 12 -5.68 11.18 0.38
CA THR A 12 -6.63 11.69 1.38
C THR A 12 -7.23 10.56 2.19
N LEU A 13 -7.68 9.50 1.53
CA LEU A 13 -8.25 8.33 2.18
C LEU A 13 -7.21 7.59 3.04
N LYS A 14 -5.96 7.45 2.57
CA LYS A 14 -4.87 6.90 3.38
C LYS A 14 -4.66 7.71 4.65
N SER A 15 -4.57 9.03 4.55
CA SER A 15 -4.39 9.91 5.72
C SER A 15 -5.55 9.78 6.71
N ALA A 16 -6.79 9.76 6.23
CA ALA A 16 -7.98 9.59 7.08
C ALA A 16 -7.97 8.23 7.79
N LEU A 17 -7.62 7.15 7.09
CA LEU A 17 -7.51 5.81 7.66
C LEU A 17 -6.39 5.71 8.70
N PHE A 18 -5.24 6.35 8.48
CA PHE A 18 -4.16 6.40 9.47
C PHE A 18 -4.57 7.16 10.74
N ALA A 19 -5.23 8.31 10.60
CA ALA A 19 -5.76 9.06 11.74
C ALA A 19 -6.74 8.20 12.55
N ARG A 20 -7.68 7.54 11.87
CA ARG A 20 -8.66 6.68 12.55
C ARG A 20 -8.00 5.46 13.21
N LEU A 21 -7.01 4.86 12.56
CA LEU A 21 -6.24 3.74 13.13
C LEU A 21 -5.55 4.16 14.43
N HIS A 22 -4.94 5.35 14.45
CA HIS A 22 -4.30 5.89 15.63
C HIS A 22 -5.29 6.08 16.79
N GLU A 23 -6.44 6.71 16.53
CA GLU A 23 -7.51 6.87 17.52
C GLU A 23 -7.99 5.53 18.09
N MET A 24 -8.21 4.52 17.24
CA MET A 24 -8.67 3.20 17.67
C MET A 24 -7.62 2.47 18.51
N ILE A 25 -6.33 2.64 18.21
CA ILE A 25 -5.24 2.07 19.01
C ILE A 25 -5.18 2.72 20.38
N GLU A 26 -5.29 4.05 20.45
CA GLU A 26 -5.38 4.76 21.74
C GLU A 26 -6.59 4.26 22.54
N GLU A 27 -7.75 4.15 21.90
CA GLU A 27 -8.97 3.67 22.53
C GLU A 27 -8.84 2.23 23.06
N LEU A 28 -8.17 1.34 22.32
CA LEU A 28 -7.86 -0.04 22.73
C LEU A 28 -6.98 -0.13 23.98
N VAL A 29 -6.11 0.86 24.19
CA VAL A 29 -5.25 0.96 25.37
C VAL A 29 -6.03 1.43 26.59
N HIS A 30 -7.04 2.29 26.37
CA HIS A 30 -7.78 2.95 27.45
C HIS A 30 -9.11 2.30 27.83
N THR A 31 -9.62 1.35 27.04
CA THR A 31 -10.89 0.69 27.31
C THR A 31 -10.72 -0.67 28.01
N ASP A 32 -11.48 -0.87 29.09
CA ASP A 32 -11.55 -2.13 29.84
C ASP A 32 -12.72 -3.03 29.40
N ASP A 33 -13.61 -2.54 28.52
CA ASP A 33 -14.74 -3.31 28.02
C ASP A 33 -14.27 -4.39 27.04
N ARG A 34 -14.40 -5.65 27.45
CA ARG A 34 -13.94 -6.80 26.67
C ARG A 34 -14.62 -6.94 25.31
N GLU A 35 -15.92 -6.70 25.21
CA GLU A 35 -16.65 -6.83 23.95
C GLU A 35 -16.26 -5.70 23.00
N TYR A 36 -16.16 -4.49 23.53
CA TYR A 36 -15.72 -3.34 22.76
C TYR A 36 -14.30 -3.48 22.21
N ARG A 37 -13.37 -4.04 23.01
CA ARG A 37 -12.01 -4.36 22.53
C ARG A 37 -11.99 -5.35 21.38
N LEU A 38 -12.91 -6.32 21.35
CA LEU A 38 -13.00 -7.28 20.24
C LEU A 38 -13.47 -6.59 18.97
N TYR A 39 -14.44 -5.67 19.08
CA TYR A 39 -14.90 -4.87 17.95
C TYR A 39 -13.78 -3.95 17.42
N LEU A 40 -13.12 -3.20 18.30
CA LEU A 40 -12.01 -2.32 17.92
C LEU A 40 -10.86 -3.08 17.25
N ARG A 41 -10.46 -4.24 17.77
CA ARG A 41 -9.42 -5.08 17.12
C ARG A 41 -9.81 -5.50 15.71
N LYS A 42 -11.07 -5.91 15.50
CA LYS A 42 -11.56 -6.31 14.18
C LYS A 42 -11.50 -5.16 13.19
N ASP A 43 -11.83 -3.95 13.64
CA ASP A 43 -11.81 -2.75 12.80
C ASP A 43 -10.38 -2.28 12.51
N VAL A 44 -9.49 -2.31 13.51
CA VAL A 44 -8.04 -2.09 13.35
C VAL A 44 -7.47 -3.04 12.29
N ASP A 45 -7.70 -4.35 12.41
CA ASP A 45 -7.22 -5.33 11.44
C ASP A 45 -7.79 -5.07 10.04
N ALA A 46 -9.03 -4.59 9.93
CA ALA A 46 -9.65 -4.26 8.66
C ALA A 46 -9.00 -3.04 8.00
N ILE A 47 -8.73 -1.99 8.77
CA ILE A 47 -8.06 -0.78 8.29
C ILE A 47 -6.63 -1.09 7.85
N GLU A 48 -5.88 -1.85 8.64
CA GLU A 48 -4.51 -2.28 8.30
C GLU A 48 -4.48 -3.05 6.97
N ARG A 49 -5.43 -3.98 6.76
CA ARG A 49 -5.55 -4.71 5.48
C ARG A 49 -5.86 -3.79 4.29
N ILE A 50 -6.64 -2.73 4.50
CA ILE A 50 -6.95 -1.75 3.44
C ILE A 50 -5.71 -0.92 3.11
N LEU A 51 -5.00 -0.42 4.13
CA LEU A 51 -3.77 0.35 3.95
C LEU A 51 -2.69 -0.48 3.23
N PHE A 52 -2.51 -1.74 3.61
CA PHE A 52 -1.60 -2.67 2.92
C PHE A 52 -1.96 -2.82 1.43
N LYS A 53 -3.24 -2.89 1.08
CA LYS A 53 -3.68 -2.95 -0.33
C LYS A 53 -3.33 -1.66 -1.07
N PHE A 54 -3.47 -0.48 -0.45
CA PHE A 54 -3.07 0.78 -1.06
C PHE A 54 -1.56 0.85 -1.31
N GLU A 55 -0.73 0.38 -0.37
CA GLU A 55 0.73 0.33 -0.54
C GLU A 55 1.13 -0.62 -1.67
N LYS A 56 0.53 -1.80 -1.73
CA LYS A 56 0.77 -2.77 -2.80
C LYS A 56 0.34 -2.23 -4.17
N ALA A 57 -0.75 -1.49 -4.24
CA ALA A 57 -1.20 -0.84 -5.46
C ALA A 57 -0.23 0.27 -5.91
N ALA A 58 0.28 1.08 -4.99
CA ALA A 58 1.29 2.11 -5.27
C ALA A 58 2.63 1.51 -5.73
N GLY A 59 3.07 0.39 -5.12
CA GLY A 59 4.31 -0.30 -5.50
C GLY A 59 4.29 -0.99 -6.87
N LYS A 60 3.10 -1.27 -7.42
CA LYS A 60 2.94 -1.82 -8.79
C LYS A 60 3.01 -0.75 -9.89
N GLY A 61 2.96 0.54 -9.55
CA GLY A 61 3.07 1.64 -10.51
C GLY A 61 4.51 2.11 -10.80
N GLY A 62 5.52 1.50 -10.17
CA GLY A 62 6.92 1.96 -10.22
C GLY A 62 7.93 1.03 -10.90
N LEU A 63 7.49 -0.05 -11.56
CA LEU A 63 8.35 -1.01 -12.27
C LEU A 63 8.12 -0.95 -13.79
N GLU A 64 8.02 0.25 -14.36
CA GLU A 64 8.11 0.49 -15.81
C GLU A 64 8.94 1.77 -16.04
N ALA A 65 10.14 1.83 -15.45
CA ALA A 65 11.11 2.87 -15.77
C ALA A 65 12.54 2.32 -15.61
N GLY A 66 13.11 1.91 -16.75
CA GLY A 66 14.56 1.79 -16.93
C GLY A 66 15.17 0.45 -16.58
N SER A 67 15.25 -0.46 -17.55
CA SER A 67 16.47 -1.25 -17.71
C SER A 67 16.93 -1.12 -19.16
N SER A 68 17.84 -0.16 -19.30
CA SER A 68 18.71 0.10 -20.42
C SER A 68 19.54 -1.13 -20.80
N GLY A 69 19.69 -1.35 -22.11
CA GLY A 69 20.85 -2.02 -22.69
C GLY A 69 20.76 -3.54 -22.72
N GLY A 70 20.21 -4.08 -23.81
CA GLY A 70 20.58 -5.43 -24.23
C GLY A 70 22.08 -5.47 -24.53
N PRO A 71 22.80 -6.56 -24.22
CA PRO A 71 24.19 -6.69 -24.63
C PRO A 71 24.24 -6.83 -26.16
N GLU A 72 24.68 -5.79 -26.86
CA GLU A 72 25.17 -5.94 -28.24
C GLU A 72 26.39 -6.87 -28.19
N LYS A 73 26.23 -8.07 -28.73
CA LYS A 73 27.36 -8.94 -29.06
C LYS A 73 28.14 -8.28 -30.21
N PRO A 74 29.46 -8.06 -30.11
CA PRO A 74 30.26 -7.80 -31.29
C PRO A 74 30.28 -9.07 -32.18
N GLY A 75 29.93 -8.90 -33.46
CA GLY A 75 29.97 -9.96 -34.46
C GLY A 75 31.39 -10.43 -34.79
N PRO A 76 31.54 -11.55 -35.50
CA PRO A 76 32.85 -12.14 -35.78
C PRO A 76 33.65 -11.27 -36.74
N GLU A 77 34.88 -10.91 -36.38
CA GLU A 77 35.85 -10.32 -37.29
C GLU A 77 36.16 -11.34 -38.40
N MET A 78 35.75 -11.01 -39.63
CA MET A 78 36.17 -11.70 -40.84
C MET A 78 37.59 -11.22 -41.19
N GLY A 79 38.59 -12.04 -40.84
CA GLY A 79 39.95 -11.89 -41.32
C GLY A 79 40.12 -12.51 -42.71
N ILE A 80 40.73 -11.73 -43.59
CA ILE A 80 41.13 -12.05 -44.98
C ILE A 80 42.39 -12.90 -44.96
#